data_AF-A0AAF1KTH5-F1
#
_entry.id   AF-A0AAF1KTH5-F1
#
_cell.length_a   1.000
_cell.length_b   1.000
_cell.length_c   1.000
_cell.angle_alpha   90.00
_cell.angle_beta   90.00
_cell.angle_gamma   90.00
#
_symmetry.space_group_name_H-M   'P 1'
#
loop_
_entity.id
_entity.type
_entity.pdbx_description
1 polymer ?
#
loop_
_entity_poly.entity_id
_entity_poly.type
_entity_poly.pdbx_seq_one_letter_code
_entity_poly.pdbx_strand_id
1 'polypeptide(L)'
;MRRGHVPAMHLSCPACAAVYEVPEAVLSGLHRPMRCARCQHVWTPDQPAPAAPVREEPVASTWTERAEPETRLAYAAPPMRAGLGVAWFATIVVVLGTLIAALTQREAVMAAWPPAARAYAALGLH
;
A
#
# COMPACT_ATOMS: atom_id res chain seq x y z
N MET A 1 -17.38 0.88 33.62
CA MET A 1 -16.50 1.63 32.67
C MET A 1 -16.89 1.25 31.25
N ARG A 2 -17.73 2.05 30.56
CA ARG A 2 -18.06 1.82 29.14
C ARG A 2 -16.91 2.35 28.29
N ARG A 3 -16.20 1.48 27.57
CA ARG A 3 -15.32 1.93 26.48
C ARG A 3 -16.22 2.56 25.41
N GLY A 4 -16.08 3.86 25.17
CA GLY A 4 -16.76 4.52 24.05
C GLY A 4 -16.26 3.89 22.76
N HIS A 5 -17.17 3.29 21.99
CA HIS A 5 -16.84 2.80 20.65
C HIS A 5 -16.88 4.00 19.70
N VAL A 6 -15.75 4.29 19.05
CA VAL A 6 -15.70 5.31 18.00
C VAL A 6 -16.12 4.63 16.70
N PRO A 7 -17.15 5.14 15.99
CA PRO A 7 -17.54 4.57 14.71
C PRO A 7 -16.36 4.64 13.73
N ALA A 8 -16.13 3.53 13.02
CA ALA A 8 -15.05 3.39 12.06
C ALA A 8 -15.62 3.03 10.69
N MET A 9 -15.00 3.55 9.64
CA MET A 9 -15.32 3.22 8.25
C MET A 9 -14.09 2.63 7.53
N HIS A 10 -14.37 1.85 6.49
CA HIS A 10 -13.33 1.18 5.71
C HIS A 10 -13.01 1.96 4.45
N LEU A 11 -11.73 2.24 4.23
CA LEU A 11 -11.22 2.86 3.00
C LEU A 11 -10.38 1.85 2.23
N SER A 12 -10.63 1.75 0.92
CA SER A 12 -9.86 0.88 0.02
C SER A 12 -8.93 1.71 -0.86
N CYS A 13 -7.66 1.29 -0.95
CA CYS A 13 -6.72 1.91 -1.85
C CYS A 13 -7.03 1.54 -3.31
N PRO A 14 -7.21 2.51 -4.23
CA PRO A 14 -7.58 2.24 -5.62
C PRO A 14 -6.46 1.56 -6.43
N ALA A 15 -5.20 1.66 -5.97
CA ALA A 15 -4.05 1.10 -6.68
C ALA A 15 -3.68 -0.34 -6.28
N CYS A 16 -4.06 -0.80 -5.07
CA CYS A 16 -3.64 -2.12 -4.59
C CYS A 16 -4.68 -2.88 -3.75
N ALA A 17 -5.90 -2.37 -3.64
CA ALA A 17 -7.01 -2.95 -2.89
C ALA A 17 -6.73 -3.20 -1.40
N ALA A 18 -5.73 -2.55 -0.81
CA ALA A 18 -5.52 -2.58 0.63
C ALA A 18 -6.68 -1.86 1.35
N VAL A 19 -7.23 -2.49 2.38
CA VAL A 19 -8.34 -1.95 3.18
C VAL A 19 -7.81 -1.42 4.51
N TYR A 20 -8.26 -0.22 4.89
CA TYR A 20 -7.91 0.46 6.13
C TYR A 20 -9.16 0.77 6.93
N GLU A 21 -9.17 0.40 8.21
CA GLU A 21 -10.19 0.85 9.15
C GLU A 21 -9.77 2.22 9.71
N VAL A 22 -10.60 3.24 9.50
CA VAL A 22 -10.30 4.62 9.88
C VAL A 22 -11.43 5.17 10.74
N PRO A 23 -11.14 5.76 11.91
CA PRO A 23 -12.16 6.40 12.73
C PRO A 23 -12.81 7.59 12.02
N GLU A 24 -14.12 7.72 12.14
CA GLU A 24 -14.90 8.79 11.48
C GLU A 24 -14.43 10.21 11.89
N ALA A 25 -13.93 10.34 13.12
CA ALA A 25 -13.39 11.59 13.65
C ALA A 25 -12.14 12.08 12.90
N VAL A 26 -11.37 11.17 12.31
CA VAL A 26 -10.20 11.53 11.49
C VAL A 26 -10.66 11.96 10.09
N LEU A 27 -11.80 11.42 9.64
CA LEU A 27 -12.35 11.65 8.31
C LEU A 27 -13.17 12.92 8.21
N SER A 28 -13.86 13.31 9.27
CA SER A 28 -14.64 14.56 9.33
C SER A 28 -13.76 15.79 9.00
N GLY A 29 -13.71 16.22 7.72
CA GLY A 29 -12.87 17.31 7.22
C GLY A 29 -11.64 16.91 6.38
N LEU A 30 -11.41 15.62 6.10
CA LEU A 30 -10.33 15.15 5.22
C LEU A 30 -10.65 15.44 3.75
N HIS A 31 -10.29 16.64 3.29
CA HIS A 31 -9.98 16.92 1.88
C HIS A 31 -8.48 16.67 1.58
N ARG A 32 -7.73 16.18 2.57
CA ARG A 32 -6.28 16.06 2.51
C ARG A 32 -5.87 14.76 1.82
N PRO A 33 -4.87 14.78 0.94
CA PRO A 33 -4.32 13.57 0.35
C PRO A 33 -3.77 12.61 1.42
N MET A 34 -4.21 11.36 1.36
CA MET A 34 -3.70 10.25 2.18
C MET A 34 -2.78 9.34 1.36
N ARG A 35 -1.80 8.71 2.02
CA ARG A 35 -0.81 7.84 1.38
C ARG A 35 -0.97 6.39 1.82
N CYS A 36 -0.97 5.47 0.85
CA CYS A 36 -1.11 4.03 1.11
C CYS A 36 0.16 3.50 1.77
N ALA A 37 0.06 2.87 2.94
CA ALA A 37 1.22 2.24 3.59
C ALA A 37 1.80 1.06 2.77
N ARG A 38 0.97 0.42 1.92
CA ARG A 38 1.37 -0.76 1.12
C ARG A 38 2.06 -0.36 -0.19
N CYS A 39 1.40 0.44 -1.04
CA CYS A 39 1.91 0.78 -2.37
C CYS A 39 2.37 2.24 -2.51
N GLN A 40 2.21 3.06 -1.47
CA GLN A 40 2.58 4.48 -1.45
C GLN A 40 1.81 5.38 -2.42
N HIS A 41 0.73 4.88 -3.03
CA HIS A 41 -0.21 5.68 -3.81
C HIS A 41 -0.86 6.74 -2.93
N VAL A 42 -0.98 7.96 -3.45
CA VAL A 42 -1.58 9.10 -2.75
C VAL A 42 -2.94 9.37 -3.39
N TRP A 43 -4.00 9.32 -2.60
CA TRP A 43 -5.36 9.61 -3.06
C TRP A 43 -6.12 10.42 -2.01
N THR A 44 -7.20 11.08 -2.43
CA THR A 44 -8.14 11.73 -1.51
C THR A 44 -9.39 10.84 -1.45
N PRO A 45 -9.82 10.39 -0.26
CA PRO A 45 -11.05 9.63 -0.13
C PRO A 45 -12.23 10.54 -0.47
N ASP A 46 -13.13 10.07 -1.32
CA ASP A 46 -14.37 10.79 -1.62
C ASP A 46 -15.29 10.70 -0.40
N GLN A 47 -15.56 11.83 0.22
CA GLN A 47 -16.53 11.90 1.31
C GLN A 47 -17.84 12.43 0.77
N PRO A 48 -18.98 11.81 1.12
CA PRO A 48 -20.28 12.38 0.82
C PRO A 48 -20.33 13.78 1.43
N ALA A 49 -20.41 14.81 0.59
CA ALA A 49 -20.58 16.18 1.07
C ALA A 49 -21.80 16.21 2.00
N PRO A 50 -21.71 16.81 3.20
CA PRO A 50 -22.88 16.95 4.05
C PRO A 50 -23.96 17.65 3.23
N ALA A 51 -25.13 17.02 3.14
CA ALA A 51 -26.26 17.56 2.39
C ALA A 51 -26.53 18.98 2.91
N ALA A 52 -26.18 19.98 2.10
CA ALA A 52 -26.51 21.35 2.41
C ALA A 52 -28.05 21.43 2.55
N PRO A 53 -28.58 22.14 3.56
CA PRO A 53 -30.02 22.38 3.60
C PRO A 53 -30.41 23.08 2.31
N VAL A 54 -31.25 22.42 1.51
CA VAL A 54 -31.84 22.97 0.30
C VAL A 54 -32.69 24.17 0.73
N ARG A 55 -32.15 25.37 0.62
CA ARG A 55 -32.94 26.59 0.58
C ARG A 55 -33.47 26.69 -0.85
N GLU A 56 -34.78 26.52 -1.03
CA GLU A 56 -35.46 26.89 -2.28
C GLU A 56 -35.30 28.41 -2.46
N GLU A 57 -34.30 28.82 -3.23
CA GLU A 57 -34.25 30.14 -3.85
C GLU A 57 -34.69 30.02 -5.32
N PRO A 58 -35.51 30.97 -5.83
CA PRO A 58 -36.06 30.91 -7.18
C PRO A 58 -34.95 30.94 -8.24
N VAL A 59 -35.04 30.02 -9.18
CA VAL A 59 -34.09 29.82 -10.29
C VAL A 59 -34.16 30.99 -11.27
N ALA A 60 -33.17 31.88 -11.22
CA ALA A 60 -32.83 32.76 -12.34
C ALA A 60 -31.62 32.15 -13.08
N SER A 61 -31.92 31.39 -14.12
CA SER A 61 -30.95 30.78 -15.01
C SER A 61 -30.30 31.83 -15.91
N THR A 62 -29.03 32.13 -15.68
CA THR A 62 -28.12 32.63 -16.72
C THR A 62 -26.99 31.62 -16.86
N TRP A 63 -27.22 30.66 -17.75
CA TRP A 63 -26.16 29.87 -18.34
C TRP A 63 -25.17 30.80 -19.04
N THR A 64 -23.96 30.89 -18.51
CA THR A 64 -22.78 31.24 -19.30
C THR A 64 -21.89 30.03 -19.30
N GLU A 65 -22.03 29.22 -20.35
CA GLU A 65 -21.04 28.23 -20.73
C GLU A 65 -19.77 28.99 -21.16
N ARG A 66 -18.97 29.38 -20.17
CA ARG A 66 -17.57 29.69 -20.40
C ARG A 66 -16.87 28.35 -20.33
N ALA A 67 -16.54 27.80 -21.49
CA ALA A 67 -15.60 26.70 -21.62
C ALA A 67 -14.30 27.11 -20.91
N GLU A 68 -14.16 26.67 -19.66
CA GLU A 68 -12.91 26.73 -18.94
C GLU A 68 -11.94 25.85 -19.75
N PRO A 69 -10.75 26.34 -20.14
CA PRO A 69 -9.78 25.49 -20.77
C PRO A 69 -9.48 24.42 -19.73
N GLU A 70 -9.94 23.19 -20.00
CA GLU A 70 -9.59 22.00 -19.26
C GLU A 70 -8.06 21.92 -19.29
N THR A 71 -7.43 22.58 -18.32
CA THR A 71 -6.08 22.29 -17.92
C THR A 71 -6.23 20.94 -17.24
N ARG A 72 -6.32 19.90 -18.07
CA ARG A 72 -5.98 18.55 -17.69
C ARG A 72 -4.55 18.64 -17.22
N LEU A 73 -4.40 18.92 -15.93
CA LEU A 73 -3.21 18.60 -15.17
C LEU A 73 -3.01 17.11 -15.44
N ALA A 74 -2.11 16.81 -16.38
CA ALA A 74 -1.64 15.47 -16.61
C ALA A 74 -1.07 15.02 -15.26
N TYR A 75 -1.86 14.25 -14.51
CA TYR A 75 -1.38 13.56 -13.34
C TYR A 75 -0.32 12.58 -13.85
N ALA A 76 0.94 13.02 -13.83
CA ALA A 76 2.07 12.17 -14.15
C ALA A 76 2.05 11.03 -13.15
N ALA A 77 1.76 9.82 -13.64
CA ALA A 77 1.85 8.62 -12.81
C ALA A 77 3.23 8.61 -12.14
N PRO A 78 3.31 8.47 -10.80
CA PRO A 78 4.61 8.44 -10.15
C PRO A 78 5.41 7.27 -10.71
N PRO A 79 6.74 7.40 -10.87
CA PRO A 79 7.56 6.30 -11.37
C PRO A 79 7.35 5.12 -10.41
N MET A 80 6.77 4.03 -10.93
CA MET A 80 6.75 2.76 -10.22
C MET A 80 8.19 2.49 -9.78
N ARG A 81 8.38 2.20 -8.50
CA ARG A 81 9.70 2.03 -7.87
C ARG A 81 10.40 0.81 -8.45
N ALA A 82 10.94 0.92 -9.66
CA ALA A 82 11.67 -0.14 -10.35
C ALA A 82 12.91 -0.59 -9.56
N GLY A 83 13.42 0.26 -8.66
CA GLY A 83 14.51 -0.08 -7.76
C GLY A 83 14.18 -1.13 -6.70
N LEU A 84 12.89 -1.27 -6.30
CA LEU A 84 12.53 -2.23 -5.26
C LEU A 84 12.59 -3.67 -5.77
N GLY A 85 12.24 -3.89 -7.04
CA GLY A 85 12.36 -5.19 -7.70
C GLY A 85 13.82 -5.63 -7.83
N VAL A 86 14.70 -4.71 -8.25
CA VAL A 86 16.14 -5.00 -8.39
C VAL A 86 16.78 -5.30 -7.03
N ALA A 87 16.46 -4.54 -5.99
CA ALA A 87 16.97 -4.79 -4.64
C ALA A 87 16.51 -6.16 -4.10
N TRP A 88 15.24 -6.52 -4.32
CA TRP A 88 14.72 -7.84 -3.94
C TRP A 88 15.39 -8.97 -4.73
N PHE A 89 15.54 -8.80 -6.06
CA PHE A 89 16.24 -9.78 -6.91
C PHE A 89 17.69 -9.99 -6.47
N ALA A 90 18.43 -8.90 -6.22
CA ALA A 90 19.80 -8.98 -5.72
C ALA A 90 19.86 -9.74 -4.38
N THR A 91 18.91 -9.49 -3.49
CA THR A 91 18.81 -10.21 -2.21
C THR A 91 18.55 -11.71 -2.41
N ILE A 92 17.59 -12.07 -3.29
CA ILE A 92 17.30 -13.47 -3.62
C ILE A 92 18.55 -14.17 -4.17
N VAL A 93 19.27 -13.53 -5.10
CA VAL A 93 20.47 -14.09 -5.70
C VAL A 93 21.58 -14.32 -4.66
N VAL A 94 21.79 -13.37 -3.74
CA VAL A 94 22.76 -13.51 -2.65
C VAL A 94 22.39 -14.67 -1.73
N VAL A 95 21.11 -14.78 -1.34
CA VAL A 95 20.62 -15.87 -0.47
C VAL A 95 20.74 -17.23 -1.17
N LEU A 96 20.29 -17.35 -2.42
CA LEU A 96 20.44 -18.59 -3.20
C LEU A 96 21.91 -18.96 -3.38
N GLY A 97 22.77 -18.00 -3.74
CA GLY A 97 24.20 -18.23 -3.91
C GLY A 97 24.86 -18.75 -2.63
N THR A 98 24.51 -18.15 -1.48
CA THR A 98 25.01 -18.59 -0.17
C THR A 98 24.51 -20.00 0.18
N LEU A 99 23.24 -20.29 -0.09
CA LEU A 99 22.66 -21.62 0.14
C LEU A 99 23.31 -22.69 -0.76
N ILE A 100 23.52 -22.39 -2.04
CA ILE A 100 24.19 -23.28 -3.00
C ILE A 100 25.65 -23.53 -2.57
N ALA A 101 26.37 -22.49 -2.13
CA ALA A 101 27.73 -22.65 -1.61
C ALA A 101 27.76 -23.55 -0.36
N ALA A 102 26.81 -23.36 0.57
CA ALA A 102 26.69 -24.20 1.76
C ALA A 102 26.34 -25.67 1.45
N LEU A 103 25.54 -25.91 0.40
CA LEU A 103 25.18 -27.25 -0.06
C LEU A 103 26.35 -27.96 -0.75
N THR A 104 27.13 -27.24 -1.56
CA THR A 104 28.29 -27.80 -2.28
C THR A 104 29.49 -28.05 -1.35
N GLN A 105 29.67 -27.22 -0.32
CA GLN A 105 30.70 -27.40 0.72
C GLN A 105 30.14 -28.01 2.01
N ARG A 106 29.18 -28.94 1.90
CA ARG A 106 28.45 -29.52 3.04
C ARG A 106 29.37 -30.02 4.15
N GLU A 107 30.52 -30.60 3.80
CA GLU A 107 31.52 -31.15 4.73
C GLU A 107 32.02 -30.08 5.72
N ALA A 108 32.40 -28.90 5.21
CA ALA A 108 32.87 -27.78 6.02
C ALA A 108 31.73 -27.19 6.87
N VAL A 109 30.50 -27.17 6.33
CA VAL A 109 29.31 -26.69 7.05
C VAL A 109 28.92 -27.64 8.19
N MET A 110 28.97 -28.95 7.96
CA MET A 110 28.72 -29.96 9.00
C MET A 110 29.80 -29.94 10.08
N ALA A 111 31.06 -29.70 9.70
CA ALA A 111 32.17 -29.57 10.64
C ALA A 111 32.06 -28.31 11.52
N ALA A 112 31.69 -27.17 10.93
CA ALA A 112 31.53 -25.90 11.66
C ALA A 112 30.22 -25.83 12.45
N TRP A 113 29.15 -26.49 11.96
CA TRP A 113 27.83 -26.49 12.60
C TRP A 113 27.17 -27.88 12.59
N PRO A 114 27.52 -28.75 13.55
CA PRO A 114 26.97 -30.10 13.68
C PRO A 114 25.43 -30.22 13.70
N PRO A 115 24.65 -29.25 14.24
CA PRO A 115 23.18 -29.27 14.17
C PRO A 115 22.63 -29.31 12.74
N ALA A 116 23.36 -28.78 11.75
CA ALA A 116 22.93 -28.76 10.36
C ALA A 116 22.76 -30.18 9.79
N ALA A 117 23.48 -31.18 10.31
CA ALA A 117 23.31 -32.57 9.92
C ALA A 117 21.86 -33.06 10.11
N ARG A 118 21.16 -32.58 11.16
CA ARG A 118 19.75 -32.91 11.40
C ARG A 118 18.82 -32.25 10.38
N ALA A 119 19.14 -31.03 9.97
CA ALA A 119 18.38 -30.30 8.95
C ALA A 119 18.52 -30.98 7.58
N TYR A 120 19.73 -31.38 7.18
CA TYR A 120 19.97 -32.12 5.95
C TYR A 120 19.33 -33.52 5.96
N ALA A 121 19.40 -34.23 7.09
CA ALA A 121 18.71 -35.51 7.26
C ALA A 121 17.19 -35.38 7.13
N ALA A 122 16.57 -34.34 7.72
CA ALA A 122 15.14 -34.08 7.60
C ALA A 122 14.69 -33.75 6.16
N LEU A 123 15.58 -33.18 5.36
CA LEU A 123 15.36 -32.90 3.94
C LEU A 123 15.60 -34.12 3.03
N GLY A 124 16.03 -35.26 3.58
CA GLY A 124 16.34 -36.47 2.80
C GLY A 124 17.64 -36.36 1.99
N LEU A 125 18.44 -35.32 2.24
CA LEU A 125 19.74 -35.07 1.62
C LEU A 125 20.84 -35.60 2.55
N HIS A 126 20.95 -36.93 2.65
CA HIS A 126 22.02 -37.61 3.41
C HIS A 126 23.15 -38.05 2.48
#